data_AF-A0A7W9Z298-F1
#
_entry.id   AF-A0A7W9Z298-F1
#
_cell.length_a   1.000
_cell.length_b   1.000
_cell.length_c   1.000
_cell.angle_alpha   90.00
_cell.angle_beta   90.00
_cell.angle_gamma   90.00
#
_symmetry.space_group_name_H-M   'P 1'
#
loop_
_entity.id
_entity.type
_entity.pdbx_description
1 polymer ?
#
loop_
_entity_poly.entity_id
_entity_poly.type
_entity_poly.pdbx_seq_one_letter_code
_entity_poly.pdbx_strand_id
1 'polypeptide(L)' 'MEEDERCFLYRGYLLMCDPTRLDGAGYKANAVVVRADKTGDTVIAASLEKLVFISEEAAVVHAREWAAHWVDEQAGR' A
#
# COMPACT_ATOMS: atom_id res chain seq x y z
N MET A 1 -9.73 6.59 17.85
CA MET A 1 -8.66 5.79 17.25
C MET A 1 -8.69 6.16 15.79
N GLU A 2 -7.80 7.07 15.39
CA GLU A 2 -7.55 7.30 13.97
C GLU A 2 -7.01 5.98 13.43
N GLU A 3 -7.73 5.36 12.49
CA GLU A 3 -7.17 4.25 11.72
C GLU A 3 -5.88 4.78 11.08
N ASP A 4 -4.76 4.10 11.31
CA ASP A 4 -3.50 4.48 10.68
C ASP A 4 -3.69 4.28 9.18
N GLU A 5 -3.88 5.38 8.44
CA GLU A 5 -4.21 5.33 7.00
C GLU A 5 -3.11 4.67 6.18
N ARG A 6 -1.92 4.52 6.77
CA ARG A 6 -0.75 3.87 6.20
C ARG A 6 -0.66 2.41 6.58
N CYS A 7 -1.41 1.90 7.54
CA CYS A 7 -1.34 0.52 7.98
C CYS A 7 -2.71 0.00 8.42
N PHE A 8 -3.35 -0.82 7.58
CA PHE A 8 -4.71 -1.28 7.83
C PHE A 8 -4.92 -2.74 7.45
N LEU A 9 -5.88 -3.38 8.11
CA LEU A 9 -6.30 -4.74 7.81
C LEU A 9 -7.39 -4.74 6.75
N TYR A 10 -7.21 -5.53 5.69
CA TYR A 10 -8.17 -5.68 4.61
C TYR A 10 -8.29 -7.16 4.21
N ARG A 11 -9.47 -7.76 4.40
CA ARG A 11 -9.79 -9.15 4.03
C ARG A 11 -8.76 -10.20 4.51
N GLY A 12 -8.20 -10.02 5.70
CA GLY A 12 -7.18 -10.93 6.26
C GLY A 12 -5.76 -10.66 5.76
N TYR A 13 -5.52 -9.51 5.13
CA TYR A 13 -4.19 -9.01 4.76
C TYR A 13 -3.88 -7.75 5.56
N LEU A 14 -2.63 -7.59 5.97
CA LEU A 14 -2.08 -6.34 6.48
C LEU A 14 -1.52 -5.54 5.30
N LEU A 15 -2.05 -4.34 5.10
CA LEU A 15 -1.68 -3.43 4.02
C LEU A 15 -0.90 -2.26 4.61
N MET A 16 0.35 -2.09 4.16
CA MET A 16 1.23 -1.01 4.59
C MET A 16 1.53 -0.09 3.40
N CYS A 17 1.14 1.18 3.49
CA CYS A 17 1.26 2.21 2.47
C CYS A 17 2.26 3.28 2.92
N ASP A 18 3.52 3.11 2.53
CA ASP A 18 4.61 3.99 2.97
C ASP A 18 5.20 4.75 1.76
N PRO A 19 4.74 5.99 1.50
CA PRO A 19 5.20 6.75 0.35
C PRO A 19 6.65 7.20 0.53
N THR A 20 7.47 7.05 -0.52
CA THR A 20 8.85 7.54 -0.51
C THR A 20 8.90 8.97 -1.04
N ARG A 21 9.44 9.89 -0.25
CA ARG A 21 9.73 11.26 -0.71
C ARG A 21 10.90 11.26 -1.71
N LEU A 22 10.74 12.00 -2.80
CA LEU A 22 11.76 12.19 -3.84
C LEU A 22 12.49 13.53 -3.66
N ASP A 23 13.78 13.53 -4.02
CA ASP A 23 14.59 14.74 -4.19
C ASP A 23 14.01 15.61 -5.32
N GLY A 24 13.16 16.58 -4.95
CA GLY A 24 12.43 17.41 -5.92
C GLY A 24 10.98 17.74 -5.56
N ALA A 25 10.53 17.40 -4.35
CA ALA A 25 9.18 17.68 -3.82
C ALA A 25 8.04 16.80 -4.38
N GLY A 26 8.36 15.56 -4.76
CA GLY A 26 7.37 14.53 -5.11
C GLY A 26 7.36 13.36 -4.13
N TYR A 27 6.34 12.52 -4.22
CA TYR A 27 6.17 11.29 -3.46
C TYR A 27 5.94 10.13 -4.43
N LYS A 28 6.63 9.01 -4.24
CA LYS A 28 6.30 7.72 -4.85
C LYS A 28 5.37 6.97 -3.92
N ALA A 29 4.27 6.46 -4.46
CA ALA A 29 3.41 5.55 -3.73
C ALA A 29 4.08 4.17 -3.63
N ASN A 30 4.18 3.62 -2.42
CA ASN A 30 4.59 2.23 -2.22
C ASN A 30 3.57 1.52 -1.35
N ALA A 31 3.39 0.23 -1.60
CA ALA A 31 2.52 -0.63 -0.84
C ALA A 31 3.19 -1.98 -0.55
N VAL A 32 2.98 -2.50 0.65
CA VAL A 32 3.33 -3.86 1.04
C VAL A 32 2.06 -4.56 1.50
N VAL A 33 1.82 -5.75 0.95
CA VAL A 33 0.67 -6.60 1.28
C VAL A 33 1.21 -7.86 1.93
N VAL A 34 0.81 -8.11 3.18
CA VAL A 34 1.22 -9.29 3.95
C VAL A 34 -0.03 -10.08 4.31
N ARG A 35 -0.02 -11.40 4.14
CA ARG A 35 -1.13 -12.22 4.63
C ARG A 35 -1.08 -12.23 6.16
N ALA A 36 -2.20 -11.92 6.81
CA ALA A 36 -2.22 -11.72 8.26
C ALA A 36 -2.21 -13.06 9.05
N ASP A 37 -2.17 -14.20 8.37
CA ASP A 37 -2.00 -15.49 9.03
C ASP A 37 -0.55 -15.71 9.48
N LYS A 38 -0.38 -16.64 10.42
CA LYS A 38 0.82 -16.77 11.26
C LYS A 38 2.14 -17.04 10.53
N THR A 39 2.14 -17.26 9.21
CA THR A 39 3.40 -17.47 8.48
C THR A 39 4.08 -16.16 8.09
N GLY A 40 3.34 -15.03 8.04
CA GLY A 40 3.94 -13.71 7.77
C GLY A 40 4.63 -13.62 6.40
N ASP A 41 4.29 -14.52 5.46
CA ASP A 41 4.80 -14.44 4.10
C ASP A 41 4.34 -13.11 3.49
N THR A 42 5.31 -12.23 3.24
CA THR A 42 5.09 -11.00 2.50
C THR A 42 4.70 -11.40 1.09
N VAL A 43 3.48 -11.07 0.68
CA VAL A 43 2.94 -11.56 -0.59
C VAL A 43 3.37 -10.64 -1.73
N ILE A 44 3.51 -9.34 -1.46
CA ILE A 44 4.04 -8.38 -2.44
C ILE A 44 4.56 -7.11 -1.76
N ALA A 45 5.62 -6.56 -2.34
CA ALA A 45 6.07 -5.18 -2.13
C ALA A 45 6.11 -4.50 -3.51
N ALA A 46 5.37 -3.41 -3.66
CA ALA A 46 5.26 -2.68 -4.92
C ALA A 46 5.67 -1.22 -4.74
N SER A 47 6.59 -0.78 -5.59
CA SER A 47 6.81 0.65 -5.84
C SER A 47 6.05 1.03 -7.09
N LEU A 48 5.14 2.00 -6.98
CA LEU A 48 4.26 2.43 -8.08
C LEU A 48 4.98 3.50 -8.90
N GLU A 49 6.10 3.11 -9.52
CA GLU A 49 7.12 4.02 -10.06
C GLU A 49 6.67 4.90 -11.24
N LYS A 50 5.52 4.59 -11.85
CA LYS A 50 5.00 5.35 -13.00
C LYS A 50 4.29 6.65 -12.59
N LEU A 51 4.02 6.85 -11.31
CA LEU A 51 3.30 8.02 -10.80
C LEU A 51 4.11 8.72 -9.71
N VAL A 52 4.39 10.00 -9.92
CA VAL A 52 4.95 10.90 -8.91
C VAL A 52 3.83 11.81 -8.45
N PHE A 53 3.53 11.76 -7.15
CA PHE A 53 2.49 12.55 -6.52
C PHE A 53 3.08 13.83 -5.93
N ILE A 54 2.34 14.92 -6.02
CA ILE A 54 2.73 16.20 -5.40
C ILE A 54 2.48 16.24 -3.89
N SER A 55 1.69 15.29 -3.37
CA SER A 55 1.28 15.19 -1.97
C SER A 55 1.54 13.78 -1.43
N GLU A 56 1.98 13.71 -0.18
CA GLU A 56 2.16 12.46 0.55
C GLU A 56 0.82 11.73 0.71
N GLU A 57 -0.23 12.48 1.05
CA GLU A 57 -1.59 11.94 1.22
C GLU A 57 -2.11 11.33 -0.08
N ALA A 58 -1.87 11.99 -1.23
CA ALA A 58 -2.26 11.45 -2.52
C ALA A 58 -1.51 10.16 -2.86
N ALA A 59 -0.24 10.06 -2.48
CA ALA A 59 0.53 8.83 -2.64
C ALA A 59 0.03 7.70 -1.72
N VAL A 60 -0.37 8.02 -0.48
CA VAL A 60 -1.00 7.06 0.45
C VAL A 60 -2.33 6.56 -0.12
N VAL A 61 -3.23 7.46 -0.53
CA VAL A 61 -4.53 7.07 -1.11
C VAL A 61 -4.35 6.15 -2.31
N HIS A 62 -3.43 6.49 -3.22
CA HIS A 62 -3.17 5.66 -4.38
C HIS A 62 -2.58 4.28 -4.01
N ALA A 63 -1.65 4.23 -3.05
CA ALA A 63 -1.10 2.97 -2.55
C ALA A 63 -2.19 2.08 -1.93
N ARG A 64 -3.15 2.68 -1.20
CA ARG A 64 -4.28 1.97 -0.58
C ARG A 64 -5.20 1.36 -1.63
N GLU A 65 -5.60 2.15 -2.63
CA GLU A 65 -6.47 1.70 -3.72
C GLU A 65 -5.83 0.54 -4.49
N TRP A 66 -4.54 0.67 -4.82
CA TRP A 66 -3.79 -0.38 -5.49
C TRP A 66 -3.70 -1.66 -4.64
N ALA A 67 -3.39 -1.53 -3.35
CA ALA A 67 -3.23 -2.67 -2.45
C ALA A 67 -4.56 -3.41 -2.23
N ALA A 68 -5.66 -2.67 -2.07
CA ALA A 68 -7.00 -3.25 -1.95
C ALA A 68 -7.40 -3.99 -3.24
N HIS A 69 -7.19 -3.37 -4.41
CA HIS A 69 -7.47 -4.00 -5.70
C HIS A 69 -6.66 -5.30 -5.89
N TRP A 70 -5.38 -5.28 -5.54
CA TRP A 70 -4.53 -6.46 -5.61
C TRP A 70 -5.06 -7.60 -4.72
N VAL A 71 -5.47 -7.29 -3.48
CA VAL A 71 -6.09 -8.29 -2.58
C VAL A 71 -7.38 -8.85 -3.17
N ASP A 72 -8.24 -8.00 -3.75
CA ASP A 72 -9.47 -8.44 -4.38
C ASP A 72 -9.21 -9.39 -5.57
N GLU A 73 -8.19 -9.10 -6.39
CA GLU A 73 -7.76 -9.99 -7.49
C GLU A 73 -7.22 -11.34 -7.00
N GLN A 74 -6.53 -11.39 -5.85
CA GLN A 74 -6.07 -12.66 -5.28
C GLN A 74 -7.19 -13.43 -4.59
N ALA A 75 -8.11 -12.76 -3.90
CA ALA A 75 -9.22 -13.40 -3.20
C ALA A 75 -10.26 -14.01 -4.15
N GLY A 76 -10.31 -13.54 -5.40
CA GLY A 76 -11.16 -14.10 -6.46
C GLY A 76 -10.55 -15.27 -7.25
N ARG A 77 -9.30 -15.67 -6.94
CA ARG A 77 -8.60 -16.81 -7.55
C ARG A 77 -8.66 -18.04 -6.66
#